data_AF-A0A8J3Z751-F1
#
_entry.id   AF-A0A8J3Z751-F1
#
_cell.length_a   1.000
_cell.length_b   1.000
_cell.length_c   1.000
_cell.angle_alpha   90.00
_cell.angle_beta   90.00
_cell.angle_gamma   90.00
#
_symmetry.space_group_name_H-M   'P 1'
#
loop_
_entity.id
_entity.type
_entity.pdbx_description
1 polymer ?
#
loop_
_entity_poly.entity_id
_entity_poly.type
_entity_poly.pdbx_seq_one_letter_code
_entity_poly.pdbx_strand_id
1 'polypeptide(L)'
;MSTAATAAITFVALYAGHQIGDHVVQTNAVAATKGAPSAEQLAAGVSPWAGWAACLKHVASYTGTQAVALAVVWVVSPLGPVGAAAALLVSASTHAVIDRRWLVRRLIRAKGCHDWREGPYLIDQSLHMGALLVASVLGAAIGGVGILAVAAGAVALIAAALAAERWLGAAEYPRSAAPVHG
;
A
#
# COMPACT_ATOMS: atom_id res chain seq x y z
N MET A 1 -16.48 25.13 -2.18
CA MET A 1 -15.64 24.39 -3.14
C MET A 1 -16.48 23.32 -3.83
N SER A 2 -16.23 23.03 -5.11
CA SER A 2 -16.85 21.89 -5.79
C SER A 2 -16.25 20.57 -5.29
N THR A 3 -16.95 19.44 -5.49
CA THR A 3 -16.42 18.10 -5.18
C THR A 3 -15.07 17.84 -5.86
N ALA A 4 -14.90 18.30 -7.11
CA ALA A 4 -13.64 18.20 -7.83
C ALA A 4 -12.51 18.98 -7.14
N ALA A 5 -12.78 20.20 -6.67
CA ALA A 5 -11.80 21.00 -5.94
C ALA A 5 -11.44 20.34 -4.59
N THR A 6 -12.42 19.78 -3.88
CA THR A 6 -12.18 19.03 -2.63
C THR A 6 -11.33 17.79 -2.88
N ALA A 7 -11.59 17.03 -3.95
CA ALA A 7 -10.77 15.89 -4.34
C ALA A 7 -9.34 16.32 -4.67
N ALA A 8 -9.16 17.40 -5.44
CA ALA A 8 -7.85 17.90 -5.82
C ALA A 8 -7.00 18.33 -4.60
N ILE A 9 -7.56 19.12 -3.67
CA ILE A 9 -6.80 19.53 -2.47
C ILE A 9 -6.51 18.34 -1.54
N THR A 10 -7.43 17.38 -1.47
CA THR A 10 -7.24 16.13 -0.72
C THR A 10 -6.11 15.31 -1.33
N PHE A 11 -6.06 15.18 -2.66
CA PHE A 11 -4.97 14.50 -3.36
C PHE A 11 -3.62 15.17 -3.06
N VAL A 12 -3.54 16.50 -3.15
CA VAL A 12 -2.28 17.23 -2.86
C VAL A 12 -1.83 16.98 -1.42
N ALA A 13 -2.75 17.02 -0.45
CA ALA A 13 -2.43 16.75 0.95
C ALA A 13 -1.96 15.30 1.16
N LEU A 14 -2.69 14.33 0.62
CA LEU A 14 -2.32 12.92 0.70
C LEU A 14 -0.98 12.63 0.03
N TYR A 15 -0.72 13.28 -1.11
CA TYR A 15 0.53 13.15 -1.87
C TYR A 15 1.71 13.75 -1.08
N ALA A 16 1.57 14.96 -0.54
CA ALA A 16 2.60 15.56 0.30
C ALA A 16 2.88 14.70 1.54
N GLY A 17 1.83 14.24 2.23
CA GLY A 17 1.95 13.32 3.36
C GLY A 17 2.64 12.01 2.97
N HIS A 18 2.29 11.44 1.81
CA HIS A 18 2.94 10.24 1.28
C HIS A 18 4.44 10.44 1.07
N GLN A 19 4.84 11.51 0.38
CA GLN A 19 6.25 11.80 0.10
C GLN A 19 7.06 11.94 1.40
N ILE A 20 6.51 12.62 2.41
CA ILE A 20 7.14 12.74 3.73
C ILE A 20 7.19 11.39 4.45
N GLY A 21 6.10 10.64 4.43
CA GLY A 21 6.00 9.32 5.06
C GLY A 21 7.01 8.32 4.53
N ASP A 22 7.13 8.21 3.20
CA ASP A 22 7.96 7.20 2.55
C ASP A 22 9.45 7.57 2.45
N HIS A 23 9.77 8.86 2.34
CA HIS A 23 11.15 9.31 2.08
C HIS A 23 11.84 9.97 3.26
N VAL A 24 11.08 10.55 4.20
CA VAL A 24 11.64 11.27 5.35
C VAL A 24 11.44 10.49 6.64
N VAL A 25 10.21 10.00 6.90
CA VAL A 25 9.86 9.34 8.17
C VAL A 25 10.24 7.86 8.17
N GLN A 26 10.09 7.17 7.04
CA GLN A 26 10.45 5.76 6.92
C GLN A 26 11.96 5.55 7.11
N THR A 27 12.31 4.57 7.95
CA THR A 27 13.71 4.15 8.12
C THR A 27 14.11 3.07 7.11
N ASN A 28 15.41 2.99 6.81
CA ASN A 28 15.95 1.96 5.93
C ASN A 28 15.64 0.53 6.41
N ALA A 29 15.68 0.29 7.73
CA ALA A 29 15.39 -1.02 8.31
C ALA A 29 13.96 -1.49 8.01
N VAL A 30 12.98 -0.57 8.09
CA VAL A 30 11.58 -0.87 7.75
C VAL A 30 11.43 -1.06 6.24
N ALA A 31 12.04 -0.20 5.43
CA ALA A 31 12.00 -0.29 3.98
C ALA A 31 12.58 -1.61 3.43
N ALA A 32 13.60 -2.15 4.10
CA ALA A 32 14.23 -3.43 3.74
C ALA A 32 13.39 -4.66 4.12
N THR A 33 12.56 -4.55 5.17
CA THR A 33 11.87 -5.72 5.77
C THR A 33 10.35 -5.74 5.56
N LYS A 34 9.74 -4.65 5.08
CA LYS A 34 8.28 -4.56 4.87
C LYS A 34 7.74 -5.28 3.65
N GLY A 35 8.59 -5.76 2.74
CA GLY A 35 8.17 -6.48 1.53
C GLY A 35 7.68 -7.90 1.84
N ALA A 36 6.92 -8.51 0.91
CA ALA A 36 6.69 -9.94 0.93
C ALA A 36 7.98 -10.69 0.55
N PRO A 37 8.24 -11.86 1.17
CA PRO A 37 9.43 -12.67 0.89
C PRO A 37 9.66 -12.92 -0.61
N SER A 38 10.94 -13.07 -0.99
CA SER A 38 11.33 -13.58 -2.30
C SER A 38 11.09 -15.09 -2.42
N ALA A 39 11.09 -15.62 -3.64
CA ALA A 39 11.01 -17.05 -3.91
C ALA A 39 12.10 -17.84 -3.15
N GLU A 40 13.33 -17.31 -3.12
CA GLU A 40 14.46 -17.89 -2.41
C GLU A 40 14.23 -17.93 -0.89
N GLN A 41 13.73 -16.84 -0.31
CA GLN A 41 13.40 -16.78 1.12
C GLN A 41 12.30 -17.78 1.48
N LEU A 42 11.28 -17.92 0.63
CA LEU A 42 10.22 -18.92 0.81
C LEU A 42 10.78 -20.35 0.73
N ALA A 43 11.67 -20.61 -0.23
CA ALA A 43 12.35 -21.90 -0.35
C ALA A 43 13.24 -22.23 0.87
N ALA A 44 13.79 -21.20 1.52
CA ALA A 44 14.53 -21.32 2.78
C ALA A 44 13.62 -21.46 4.03
N GLY A 45 12.30 -21.58 3.84
CA GLY A 45 11.34 -21.78 4.94
C GLY A 45 10.88 -20.50 5.64
N VAL A 46 11.17 -19.31 5.09
CA VAL A 46 10.62 -18.05 5.62
C VAL A 46 9.11 -18.06 5.45
N SER A 47 8.38 -17.71 6.51
CA SER A 47 6.92 -17.60 6.46
C SER A 47 6.47 -16.65 5.34
N PRO A 48 5.42 -16.99 4.55
CA PRO A 48 4.89 -16.10 3.52
C PRO A 48 4.36 -14.78 4.09
N TRP A 49 4.10 -14.73 5.40
CA TRP A 49 3.62 -13.53 6.10
C TRP A 49 4.74 -12.73 6.77
N ALA A 50 6.00 -13.10 6.55
CA ALA A 50 7.11 -12.30 7.03
C ALA A 50 7.04 -10.87 6.45
N GLY A 51 7.47 -9.90 7.25
CA GLY A 51 7.46 -8.48 6.88
C GLY A 51 6.15 -7.74 7.12
N TRP A 52 5.01 -8.42 7.38
CA TRP A 52 3.74 -7.72 7.66
C TRP A 52 3.84 -6.82 8.90
N ALA A 53 4.54 -7.24 9.95
CA ALA A 53 4.74 -6.40 11.13
C ALA A 53 5.51 -5.11 10.78
N ALA A 54 6.53 -5.18 9.92
CA ALA A 54 7.26 -4.00 9.45
C ALA A 54 6.38 -3.13 8.54
N CYS A 55 5.59 -3.74 7.66
CA CYS A 55 4.62 -3.05 6.81
C CYS A 55 3.57 -2.30 7.62
N LEU A 56 2.96 -2.94 8.62
CA LEU A 56 1.94 -2.29 9.47
C LEU A 56 2.53 -1.14 10.29
N LYS A 57 3.77 -1.28 10.79
CA LYS A 57 4.48 -0.17 11.45
C LYS A 57 4.68 1.00 10.49
N HIS A 58 5.14 0.72 9.27
CA HIS A 58 5.30 1.74 8.22
C HIS A 58 3.98 2.45 7.93
N VAL A 59 2.94 1.68 7.62
CA VAL A 59 1.61 2.18 7.27
C VAL A 59 1.02 3.02 8.40
N ALA A 60 1.24 2.65 9.66
CA ALA A 60 0.81 3.46 10.80
C ALA A 60 1.50 4.84 10.81
N SER A 61 2.84 4.90 10.69
CA SER A 61 3.55 6.18 10.62
C SER A 61 3.20 7.00 9.38
N TYR A 62 3.10 6.34 8.23
CA TYR A 62 2.69 6.91 6.94
C TYR A 62 1.29 7.53 7.04
N THR A 63 0.31 6.81 7.60
CA THR A 63 -1.05 7.31 7.78
C THR A 63 -1.06 8.52 8.71
N GLY A 64 -0.22 8.52 9.75
CA GLY A 64 0.00 9.69 10.61
C GLY A 64 0.48 10.91 9.82
N THR A 65 1.47 10.76 8.92
CA THR A 65 1.95 11.87 8.09
C THR A 65 0.88 12.42 7.15
N GLN A 66 0.05 11.54 6.55
CA GLN A 66 -1.08 11.97 5.73
C GLN A 66 -2.18 12.65 6.55
N ALA A 67 -2.48 12.16 7.76
CA ALA A 67 -3.45 12.78 8.65
C ALA A 67 -3.03 14.20 9.05
N VAL A 68 -1.74 14.41 9.32
CA VAL A 68 -1.17 15.76 9.57
C VAL A 68 -1.32 16.64 8.34
N ALA A 69 -0.97 16.15 7.14
CA ALA A 69 -1.14 16.92 5.90
C ALA A 69 -2.61 17.28 5.61
N LEU A 70 -3.54 16.35 5.87
CA LEU A 70 -4.98 16.62 5.77
C LEU A 70 -5.43 17.68 6.77
N ALA A 71 -4.95 17.62 8.01
CA ALA A 71 -5.27 18.62 9.03
C ALA A 71 -4.82 20.03 8.61
N VAL A 72 -3.67 20.15 7.93
CA VAL A 72 -3.20 21.44 7.38
C VAL A 72 -4.17 22.00 6.34
N VAL A 73 -4.62 21.19 5.37
CA VAL A 73 -5.54 21.67 4.32
C VAL A 73 -6.98 21.82 4.81
N TRP A 74 -7.31 21.27 5.99
CA TRP A 74 -8.66 21.34 6.53
C TRP A 74 -9.14 22.76 6.80
N VAL A 75 -8.22 23.70 7.03
CA VAL A 75 -8.54 25.13 7.25
C VAL A 75 -9.15 25.81 6.01
N VAL A 76 -8.97 25.24 4.81
CA VAL A 76 -9.52 25.76 3.54
C VAL A 76 -10.39 24.75 2.79
N SER A 77 -10.45 23.50 3.23
CA SER A 77 -11.15 22.41 2.56
C SER A 77 -12.46 22.06 3.29
N PRO A 78 -13.59 21.90 2.58
CA PRO A 78 -14.85 21.47 3.18
C PRO A 78 -14.90 19.96 3.47
N LEU A 79 -13.77 19.24 3.40
CA LEU A 79 -13.70 17.80 3.64
C LEU A 79 -14.17 17.48 5.06
N GLY A 80 -15.24 16.71 5.18
CA GLY A 80 -15.74 16.25 6.48
C GLY A 80 -14.87 15.14 7.09
N PRO A 81 -14.99 14.88 8.40
CA PRO A 81 -14.21 13.85 9.09
C PRO A 81 -14.44 12.44 8.52
N VAL A 82 -15.68 12.14 8.06
CA VAL A 82 -16.00 10.86 7.40
C VAL A 82 -15.25 10.71 6.08
N GLY A 83 -15.19 11.78 5.27
CA GLY A 83 -14.45 11.79 4.00
C GLY A 83 -12.94 11.66 4.21
N ALA A 84 -12.39 12.36 5.21
CA ALA A 84 -11.00 12.22 5.59
C ALA A 84 -10.67 10.79 6.05
N ALA A 85 -11.51 10.18 6.89
CA ALA A 85 -11.36 8.80 7.32
C ALA A 85 -11.44 7.82 6.15
N ALA A 86 -12.37 8.02 5.21
CA ALA A 86 -12.48 7.20 4.00
C ALA A 86 -11.20 7.27 3.15
N ALA A 87 -10.69 8.48 2.91
CA ALA A 87 -9.47 8.70 2.14
C ALA A 87 -8.25 8.02 2.79
N LEU A 88 -8.07 8.21 4.11
CA LEU A 88 -6.99 7.59 4.86
C LEU A 88 -7.10 6.07 4.86
N LEU A 89 -8.31 5.51 4.99
CA LEU A 89 -8.52 4.06 4.98
C LEU A 89 -8.20 3.42 3.62
N VAL A 90 -8.64 4.06 2.52
CA VAL A 90 -8.29 3.63 1.17
C VAL A 90 -6.79 3.73 0.95
N SER A 91 -6.18 4.86 1.34
CA SER A 91 -4.73 5.03 1.19
C SER A 91 -3.96 4.02 2.01
N ALA A 92 -4.25 3.85 3.29
CA ALA A 92 -3.53 2.92 4.16
C ALA A 92 -3.64 1.47 3.69
N SER A 93 -4.84 1.02 3.30
CA SER A 93 -5.04 -0.36 2.84
C SER A 93 -4.36 -0.65 1.51
N THR A 94 -4.46 0.25 0.53
CA THR A 94 -3.76 0.11 -0.75
C THR A 94 -2.24 0.20 -0.57
N HIS A 95 -1.76 1.12 0.27
CA HIS A 95 -0.34 1.26 0.61
C HIS A 95 0.21 -0.02 1.20
N ALA A 96 -0.50 -0.59 2.18
CA ALA A 96 -0.11 -1.85 2.82
C ALA A 96 0.03 -3.01 1.84
N VAL A 97 -0.81 -3.07 0.80
CA VAL A 97 -0.74 -4.11 -0.25
C VAL A 97 0.39 -3.85 -1.25
N ILE A 98 0.54 -2.60 -1.71
CA ILE A 98 1.58 -2.26 -2.69
C ILE A 98 2.98 -2.44 -2.07
N ASP A 99 3.16 -2.09 -0.80
CA ASP A 99 4.40 -2.24 -0.04
C ASP A 99 4.87 -3.68 0.12
N ARG A 100 3.98 -4.63 -0.12
CA ARG A 100 4.36 -6.05 -0.18
C ARG A 100 5.21 -6.35 -1.43
N ARG A 101 5.23 -5.45 -2.41
CA ARG A 101 6.10 -5.42 -3.59
C ARG A 101 5.95 -6.60 -4.55
N TRP A 102 5.09 -7.58 -4.26
CA TRP A 102 4.84 -8.69 -5.19
C TRP A 102 4.15 -8.20 -6.47
N LEU A 103 3.28 -7.18 -6.37
CA LEU A 103 2.67 -6.50 -7.52
C LEU A 103 3.73 -5.83 -8.39
N VAL A 104 4.63 -5.06 -7.77
CA VAL A 104 5.75 -4.39 -8.45
C VAL A 104 6.64 -5.42 -9.17
N ARG A 105 7.03 -6.50 -8.48
CA ARG A 105 7.82 -7.59 -9.09
C ARG A 105 7.12 -8.24 -10.28
N ARG A 106 5.79 -8.42 -10.22
CA ARG A 106 5.00 -8.95 -11.33
C ARG A 106 4.95 -8.00 -12.52
N LEU A 107 4.77 -6.70 -12.28
CA LEU A 107 4.77 -5.69 -13.34
C LEU A 107 6.14 -5.59 -14.03
N ILE A 108 7.24 -5.64 -13.26
CA ILE A 108 8.59 -5.67 -13.82
C ILE A 108 8.78 -6.88 -14.73
N ARG A 109 8.40 -8.08 -14.26
CA ARG A 109 8.44 -9.31 -15.07
C ARG A 109 7.61 -9.20 -16.35
N ALA A 110 6.36 -8.75 -16.21
CA ALA A 110 5.44 -8.64 -17.34
C ALA A 110 5.91 -7.64 -18.40
N LYS A 111 6.61 -6.57 -18.00
CA LYS A 111 7.14 -5.55 -18.90
C LYS A 111 8.57 -5.83 -19.38
N GLY A 112 9.22 -6.86 -18.84
CA GLY A 112 10.62 -7.17 -19.15
C GLY A 112 11.62 -6.09 -18.73
N CYS A 113 11.27 -5.21 -17.79
CA CYS A 113 12.10 -4.05 -17.43
C CYS A 113 13.04 -4.34 -16.25
N HIS A 114 13.67 -5.51 -16.24
CA HIS A 114 14.55 -5.97 -15.17
C HIS A 114 15.81 -5.12 -15.01
N ASP A 115 16.36 -4.64 -16.12
CA ASP A 115 17.62 -3.87 -16.13
C ASP A 115 17.40 -2.37 -15.84
N TRP A 116 16.14 -1.94 -15.69
CA TRP A 116 15.85 -0.57 -15.31
C TRP A 116 16.08 -0.38 -13.82
N ARG A 117 17.26 0.16 -13.46
CA ARG A 117 17.73 0.34 -12.08
C ARG A 117 16.72 1.04 -11.17
N GLU A 118 16.09 2.12 -11.65
CA GLU A 118 15.09 2.89 -10.89
C GLU A 118 13.67 2.31 -11.00
N GLY A 119 13.47 1.30 -11.87
CA GLY A 119 12.17 0.71 -12.19
C GLY A 119 11.38 0.24 -10.97
N PRO A 120 11.95 -0.53 -10.03
CA PRO A 120 11.25 -0.94 -8.82
C PRO A 120 10.67 0.24 -8.04
N TYR A 121 11.46 1.28 -7.83
CA TYR A 121 11.03 2.47 -7.11
C TYR A 121 9.96 3.25 -7.87
N LEU A 122 10.16 3.50 -9.16
CA LEU A 122 9.23 4.32 -9.95
C LEU A 122 7.88 3.62 -10.16
N ILE A 123 7.87 2.30 -10.33
CA ILE A 123 6.62 1.53 -10.45
C ILE A 123 5.88 1.51 -9.12
N ASP A 124 6.58 1.27 -8.01
CA ASP A 124 6.04 1.31 -6.65
C ASP A 124 5.37 2.66 -6.37
N GLN A 125 6.10 3.76 -6.52
CA GLN A 125 5.59 5.12 -6.30
C GLN A 125 4.44 5.49 -7.24
N SER A 126 4.46 5.02 -8.50
CA SER A 126 3.36 5.25 -9.45
C SER A 126 2.08 4.53 -9.05
N LEU A 127 2.17 3.31 -8.52
CA LEU A 127 1.01 2.60 -7.98
C LEU A 127 0.42 3.33 -6.79
N HIS A 128 1.26 3.81 -5.87
CA HIS A 128 0.81 4.60 -4.73
C HIS A 128 0.11 5.89 -5.19
N MET A 129 0.69 6.65 -6.12
CA MET A 129 0.05 7.85 -6.68
C MET A 129 -1.32 7.57 -7.29
N GLY A 130 -1.47 6.47 -8.05
CA GLY A 130 -2.77 6.05 -8.57
C GLY A 130 -3.78 5.73 -7.46
N ALA A 131 -3.33 5.09 -6.39
CA ALA A 131 -4.18 4.79 -5.23
C ALA A 131 -4.58 6.06 -4.46
N LEU A 132 -3.68 7.06 -4.33
CA LEU A 132 -3.99 8.35 -3.73
C LEU A 132 -5.07 9.10 -4.50
N LEU A 133 -5.07 9.01 -5.83
CA LEU A 133 -6.14 9.58 -6.65
C LEU A 133 -7.49 8.95 -6.28
N VAL A 134 -7.56 7.61 -6.24
CA VAL A 134 -8.79 6.90 -5.84
C VAL A 134 -9.22 7.30 -4.43
N ALA A 135 -8.29 7.32 -3.47
CA ALA A 135 -8.54 7.73 -2.10
C ALA A 135 -9.12 9.15 -2.01
N SER A 136 -8.58 10.10 -2.78
CA SER A 136 -9.04 11.49 -2.80
C SER A 136 -10.45 11.65 -3.38
N VAL A 137 -10.76 10.90 -4.45
CA VAL A 137 -12.09 10.91 -5.08
C VAL A 137 -13.12 10.31 -4.14
N LEU A 138 -12.83 9.17 -3.53
CA LEU A 138 -13.73 8.52 -2.57
C LEU A 138 -13.90 9.39 -1.32
N GLY A 139 -12.84 10.00 -0.79
CA GLY A 139 -12.92 10.91 0.33
C GLY A 139 -13.79 12.13 0.08
N ALA A 140 -13.76 12.69 -1.14
CA ALA A 140 -14.58 13.83 -1.52
C ALA A 140 -16.04 13.45 -1.85
N ALA A 141 -16.30 12.20 -2.26
CA ALA A 141 -17.62 11.75 -2.71
C ALA A 141 -18.45 11.03 -1.63
N ILE A 142 -17.82 10.50 -0.59
CA ILE A 142 -18.48 9.60 0.38
C ILE A 142 -19.00 10.37 1.61
N GLY A 143 -20.27 10.12 1.93
CA GLY A 143 -20.93 10.55 3.17
C GLY A 143 -21.14 9.40 4.18
N GLY A 144 -21.99 9.64 5.19
CA GLY A 144 -22.14 8.84 6.41
C GLY A 144 -22.10 7.31 6.24
N VAL A 145 -22.97 6.71 5.42
CA VAL A 145 -23.03 5.23 5.27
C VAL A 145 -21.98 4.65 4.32
N GLY A 146 -21.42 5.45 3.41
CA GLY A 146 -20.46 4.95 2.43
C GLY A 146 -19.10 4.56 3.03
N ILE A 147 -18.78 5.05 4.24
CA ILE A 147 -17.58 4.62 4.97
C ILE A 147 -17.58 3.12 5.29
N LEU A 148 -18.75 2.51 5.51
CA LEU A 148 -18.85 1.08 5.78
C LEU A 148 -18.47 0.26 4.54
N ALA A 149 -18.89 0.70 3.35
CA ALA A 149 -18.49 0.08 2.09
C ALA A 149 -16.99 0.22 1.84
N VAL A 150 -16.40 1.39 2.15
CA VAL A 150 -14.95 1.61 2.08
C VAL A 150 -14.21 0.68 3.03
N ALA A 151 -14.68 0.55 4.27
CA ALA A 151 -14.07 -0.32 5.25
C ALA A 151 -14.14 -1.79 4.84
N ALA A 152 -15.30 -2.25 4.35
CA ALA A 152 -15.45 -3.60 3.80
C ALA A 152 -14.51 -3.84 2.62
N GLY A 153 -14.39 -2.88 1.71
CA GLY A 153 -13.47 -2.93 0.58
C GLY A 153 -12.00 -3.00 1.00
N ALA A 154 -11.60 -2.20 1.99
CA ALA A 154 -10.25 -2.21 2.55
C ALA A 154 -9.92 -3.57 3.20
N VAL A 155 -10.84 -4.13 3.99
CA VAL A 155 -10.68 -5.47 4.58
C VAL A 155 -10.57 -6.54 3.49
N ALA A 156 -11.45 -6.51 2.49
CA ALA A 156 -11.43 -7.45 1.38
C ALA A 156 -10.11 -7.37 0.59
N LEU A 157 -9.59 -6.16 0.37
CA LEU A 157 -8.31 -5.94 -0.30
C LEU A 157 -7.14 -6.54 0.47
N ILE A 158 -7.06 -6.33 1.79
CA ILE A 158 -6.01 -6.93 2.63
C ILE A 158 -6.15 -8.45 2.67
N ALA A 159 -7.37 -8.98 2.81
CA ALA A 159 -7.62 -10.42 2.80
C ALA A 159 -7.19 -11.06 1.46
N ALA A 160 -7.49 -10.40 0.34
CA ALA A 160 -7.07 -10.85 -0.99
C ALA A 160 -5.54 -10.82 -1.13
N ALA A 161 -4.85 -9.81 -0.61
CA ALA A 161 -3.40 -9.73 -0.62
C ALA A 161 -2.76 -10.87 0.21
N LEU A 162 -3.28 -11.15 1.40
CA LEU A 162 -2.83 -12.27 2.24
C LEU A 162 -3.04 -13.62 1.54
N ALA A 163 -4.18 -13.80 0.87
CA ALA A 163 -4.46 -15.01 0.09
C ALA A 163 -3.51 -15.14 -1.11
N ALA A 164 -3.24 -14.03 -1.82
CA ALA A 164 -2.30 -13.99 -2.93
C ALA A 164 -0.87 -14.33 -2.49
N GLU A 165 -0.37 -13.76 -1.39
CA GLU A 165 0.95 -14.08 -0.84
C GLU A 165 1.08 -15.56 -0.46
N ARG A 166 0.03 -16.14 0.14
CA ARG A 166 -0.02 -17.56 0.45
C ARG A 166 0.02 -18.42 -0.82
N TRP A 167 -0.73 -18.04 -1.86
CA TRP A 167 -0.77 -18.77 -3.12
C TRP A 167 0.56 -18.69 -3.88
N LEU A 168 1.17 -17.50 -3.94
CA LEU A 168 2.49 -17.31 -4.53
C LEU A 168 3.56 -18.13 -3.79
N GLY A 169 3.50 -18.17 -2.46
CA GLY A 169 4.37 -19.02 -1.65
C GLY A 169 4.21 -20.52 -1.93
N ALA A 170 2.98 -20.97 -2.22
CA ALA A 170 2.72 -22.37 -2.56
C ALA A 170 3.09 -22.73 -4.01
N ALA A 171 2.96 -21.80 -4.95
CA ALA A 171 3.25 -22.03 -6.37
C ALA A 171 4.76 -22.04 -6.69
N GLU A 172 5.56 -21.28 -5.94
CA GLU A 172 7.02 -21.21 -6.13
C GLU A 172 7.78 -22.32 -5.37
N TYR A 173 7.10 -23.16 -4.58
CA TYR A 173 7.66 -24.36 -3.94
C TYR A 173 7.04 -25.65 -4.50
N PRO A 174 7.59 -26.23 -5.59
CA PRO A 174 7.20 -27.57 -5.98
C PRO A 174 7.68 -28.57 -4.93
N ARG A 175 6.78 -29.48 -4.49
CA ARG A 175 7.03 -30.62 -3.59
C ARG A 175 8.02 -31.65 -4.17
N SER A 176 9.22 -31.22 -4.55
CA SER A 176 10.32 -32.09 -4.99
C SER A 176 11.42 -32.23 -3.93
N ALA A 177 11.39 -31.42 -2.88
CA ALA A 177 12.19 -31.63 -1.68
C ALA A 177 11.47 -32.58 -0.70
N ALA A 178 11.21 -33.82 -1.14
CA ALA A 178 11.13 -34.92 -0.19
C ALA A 178 12.58 -35.30 0.15
N PRO A 179 12.98 -35.41 1.43
CA PRO A 179 14.32 -35.86 1.76
C PRO A 179 14.46 -37.29 1.22
N VAL A 180 15.42 -37.50 0.32
CA VAL A 180 15.90 -38.84 0.02
C VAL A 180 16.64 -39.29 1.27
N HIS A 181 15.97 -40.11 2.08
CA HIS A 181 16.65 -40.85 3.14
C HIS A 181 17.67 -41.78 2.47
N GLY A 182 18.95 -41.43 2.60
CA GLY A 182 20.10 -42.28 2.32
C GLY A 182 20.81 -42.60 3.62
#